data_AF-A0A914G9P3-F1
#
_entry.id   AF-A0A914G9P3-F1
#
_cell.length_a   1.000
_cell.length_b   1.000
_cell.length_c   1.000
_cell.angle_alpha   90.00
_cell.angle_beta   90.00
_cell.angle_gamma   90.00
#
_symmetry.space_group_name_H-M   'P 1'
#
loop_
_entity.id
_entity.type
_entity.pdbx_description
1 polymer ?
#
loop_
_entity_poly.entity_id
_entity_poly.type
_entity_poly.pdbx_seq_one_letter_code
_entity_poly.pdbx_strand_id
1 'polypeptide(L)'
;MYGEDCANIGTFTYRLKGFKEQPTDHYTRTFFLLSEKHFPNTQCFGSETQFKSWIRYGKEFMEKYPKETPKFAVLHHSALSHDDITLVKVADDDLKTHFEELFEGGFLDNSVVFVGADHGHRFAALRETQQGQMEERLPFMSVFLPESFTSTAKGQKVYQNLKANADRLTSPFDIHETFMDILSLPDDLDTVQSAANRGLSLFRPIPEARTCDQAGIEAHWCT
;
A
#
# COMPACT_ATOMS: atom_id res chain seq x y z
N MET A 1 4.51 12.32 3.16
CA MET A 1 4.92 12.22 1.74
C MET A 1 3.84 11.50 0.97
N TYR A 2 3.52 11.99 -0.23
CA TYR A 2 2.82 11.20 -1.24
C TYR A 2 3.63 11.27 -2.54
N GLY A 3 3.89 10.12 -3.14
CA GLY A 3 4.57 10.06 -4.42
C GLY A 3 4.12 8.88 -5.25
N GLU A 4 4.12 9.09 -6.55
CA GLU A 4 3.66 8.14 -7.56
C GLU A 4 4.42 8.44 -8.85
N ASP A 5 4.99 7.40 -9.45
CA ASP A 5 5.55 7.45 -10.79
C ASP A 5 4.46 7.34 -11.87
N CYS A 6 4.80 7.42 -13.15
CA CYS A 6 3.82 7.40 -14.24
C CYS A 6 2.80 8.55 -14.10
N ALA A 7 3.29 9.79 -14.04
CA ALA A 7 2.53 11.00 -13.74
C ALA A 7 1.39 11.30 -14.74
N ASN A 8 1.37 10.67 -15.91
CA ASN A 8 0.28 10.73 -16.89
C ASN A 8 -0.93 9.83 -16.56
N ILE A 9 -0.73 8.77 -15.78
CA ILE A 9 -1.75 7.80 -15.37
C ILE A 9 -1.90 7.67 -13.85
N GLY A 10 -1.30 8.60 -13.10
CA GLY A 10 -1.36 8.56 -11.63
C GLY A 10 -2.77 8.66 -11.04
N THR A 11 -2.96 8.00 -9.90
CA THR A 11 -4.20 7.76 -9.16
C THR A 11 -5.14 8.96 -9.09
N PHE A 12 -4.64 10.15 -8.73
CA PHE A 12 -5.47 11.36 -8.56
C PHE A 12 -5.53 12.24 -9.81
N THR A 13 -4.81 11.90 -10.87
CA THR A 13 -4.67 12.73 -12.07
C THR A 13 -5.21 12.09 -13.34
N TYR A 14 -5.23 10.76 -13.43
CA TYR A 14 -5.78 10.07 -14.59
C TYR A 14 -7.28 10.34 -14.67
N ARG A 15 -7.71 11.02 -15.75
CA ARG A 15 -9.11 11.46 -15.98
C ARG A 15 -9.67 12.41 -14.91
N LEU A 16 -8.80 12.93 -14.04
CA LEU A 16 -9.14 13.83 -12.93
C LEU A 16 -8.29 15.10 -13.01
N LYS A 17 -8.60 16.09 -12.18
CA LYS A 17 -7.85 17.37 -12.15
C LYS A 17 -6.63 17.35 -11.22
N GLY A 18 -6.42 16.28 -10.46
CA GLY A 18 -5.42 16.27 -9.40
C GLY A 18 -5.81 17.17 -8.22
N PHE A 19 -4.83 17.42 -7.36
CA PHE A 19 -4.96 18.34 -6.23
C PHE A 19 -4.78 19.79 -6.69
N LYS A 20 -5.60 20.69 -6.14
CA LYS A 20 -5.49 22.14 -6.40
C LYS A 20 -4.20 22.72 -5.79
N GLU A 21 -3.89 22.32 -4.56
CA GLU A 21 -2.70 22.68 -3.83
C GLU A 21 -1.86 21.41 -3.57
N GLN A 22 -0.57 21.58 -3.29
CA GLN A 22 0.29 20.46 -2.94
C GLN A 22 -0.25 19.73 -1.69
N PRO A 23 -0.55 18.41 -1.76
CA PRO A 23 -1.28 17.72 -0.69
C PRO A 23 -0.40 17.29 0.49
N THR A 24 0.92 17.26 0.32
CA THR A 24 1.89 16.77 1.32
C THR A 24 3.22 17.50 1.18
N ASP A 25 4.02 17.57 2.24
CA ASP A 25 5.32 18.29 2.26
C ASP A 25 6.27 17.81 1.16
N HIS A 26 6.26 16.51 0.90
CA HIS A 26 6.98 15.89 -0.21
C HIS A 26 5.99 15.36 -1.24
N TYR A 27 5.96 15.99 -2.41
CA TYR A 27 5.10 15.60 -3.54
C TYR A 27 5.92 15.49 -4.84
N THR A 28 6.13 14.27 -5.31
CA THR A 28 7.10 13.97 -6.38
C THR A 28 6.58 14.18 -7.79
N ARG A 29 5.32 14.59 -7.95
CA ARG A 29 4.69 14.72 -9.27
C ARG A 29 5.43 15.66 -10.22
N THR A 30 5.94 16.80 -9.74
CA THR A 30 6.69 17.74 -10.59
C THR A 30 7.96 17.09 -11.15
N PHE A 31 8.64 16.26 -10.34
CA PHE A 31 9.80 15.51 -10.77
C PHE A 31 9.43 14.48 -11.85
N PHE A 32 8.42 13.64 -11.61
CA PHE A 32 8.00 12.62 -12.57
C PHE A 32 7.47 13.19 -13.89
N LEU A 33 6.74 14.32 -13.85
CA LEU A 33 6.33 15.03 -15.06
C LEU A 33 7.50 15.51 -15.93
N LEU A 34 8.63 15.89 -15.31
CA LEU A 34 9.81 16.35 -16.01
C LEU A 34 10.67 15.18 -16.47
N SER A 35 10.86 14.17 -15.62
CA SER A 35 11.67 13.00 -15.92
C SER A 35 11.08 12.19 -17.08
N GLU A 36 9.75 11.99 -17.10
CA GLU A 36 9.06 11.25 -18.17
C GLU A 36 9.12 11.96 -19.54
N LYS A 37 9.32 13.30 -19.55
CA LYS A 37 9.58 14.05 -20.79
C LYS A 37 11.04 13.99 -21.22
N HIS A 38 11.95 13.85 -20.26
CA HIS A 38 13.39 13.90 -20.49
C HIS A 38 13.96 12.53 -20.87
N PHE A 39 13.46 11.46 -20.25
CA PHE A 39 13.92 10.10 -20.47
C PHE A 39 12.98 9.37 -21.43
N PRO A 40 13.44 8.98 -22.64
CA PRO A 40 12.61 8.25 -23.60
C PRO A 40 12.15 6.88 -23.07
N ASN A 41 12.97 6.25 -22.22
CA ASN A 41 12.60 5.05 -21.48
C ASN A 41 12.22 5.45 -20.05
N THR A 42 10.93 5.40 -19.74
CA THR A 42 10.39 5.76 -18.42
C THR A 42 10.79 4.79 -17.30
N GLN A 43 11.37 3.63 -17.64
CA GLN A 43 11.88 2.65 -16.68
C GLN A 43 13.28 2.99 -16.16
N CYS A 44 13.97 3.97 -16.76
CA CYS A 44 15.33 4.35 -16.37
C CYS A 44 15.49 5.87 -16.28
N PHE A 45 16.22 6.32 -15.27
CA PHE A 45 16.79 7.65 -15.20
C PHE A 45 18.26 7.58 -15.64
N GLY A 46 18.48 7.75 -16.94
CA GLY A 46 19.82 7.59 -17.53
C GLY A 46 20.28 6.13 -17.43
N SER A 47 21.36 5.90 -16.66
CA SER A 47 21.93 4.56 -16.45
C SER A 47 21.37 3.81 -15.24
N GLU A 48 20.51 4.43 -14.44
CA GLU A 48 19.90 3.82 -13.26
C GLU A 48 18.43 3.49 -13.54
N THR A 49 17.94 2.33 -13.07
CA THR A 49 16.52 2.01 -13.13
C THR A 49 15.73 3.02 -12.29
N GLN A 50 14.63 3.53 -12.83
CA GLN A 50 13.74 4.47 -12.16
C GLN A 50 13.29 3.94 -10.78
N PHE A 51 12.96 2.65 -10.70
CA PHE A 51 12.51 2.01 -9.46
C PHE A 51 13.53 2.15 -8.32
N LYS A 52 14.82 1.85 -8.57
CA LYS A 52 15.90 2.02 -7.59
C LYS A 52 16.01 3.44 -7.05
N SER A 53 15.98 4.43 -7.95
CA SER A 53 16.00 5.83 -7.54
C SER A 53 14.75 6.19 -6.73
N TRP A 54 13.61 5.63 -7.10
CA TRP A 54 12.33 5.93 -6.47
C TRP A 54 12.19 5.33 -5.07
N ILE A 55 12.52 4.05 -4.87
CA ILE A 55 12.53 3.43 -3.53
C ILE A 55 13.60 4.05 -2.62
N ARG A 56 14.75 4.46 -3.18
CA ARG A 56 15.80 5.16 -2.44
C ARG A 56 15.32 6.50 -1.89
N TYR A 57 14.48 7.23 -2.62
CA TYR A 57 13.86 8.45 -2.10
C TYR A 57 12.96 8.17 -0.89
N GLY A 58 12.20 7.07 -0.92
CA GLY A 58 11.43 6.59 0.23
C GLY A 58 12.31 6.29 1.45
N LYS A 59 13.47 5.63 1.23
CA LYS A 59 14.45 5.35 2.28
C LYS A 59 15.01 6.64 2.87
N GLU A 60 15.47 7.56 2.02
CA GLU A 60 16.00 8.85 2.46
C GLU A 60 14.97 9.68 3.26
N PHE A 61 13.69 9.58 2.94
CA PHE A 61 12.63 10.20 3.73
C PHE A 61 12.55 9.61 5.15
N MET A 62 12.71 8.31 5.30
CA MET A 62 12.72 7.69 6.62
C MET A 62 13.97 8.08 7.43
N GLU A 63 15.13 8.21 6.75
CA GLU A 63 16.44 8.49 7.35
C GLU A 63 16.69 9.95 7.71
N LYS A 64 16.23 10.90 6.87
CA LYS A 64 16.55 12.34 7.03
C LYS A 64 15.81 13.02 8.17
N TYR A 65 14.66 12.48 8.56
CA TYR A 65 13.86 13.01 9.65
C TYR A 65 14.16 12.26 10.95
N PRO A 66 14.28 12.94 12.10
CA PRO A 66 14.44 12.30 13.41
C PRO A 66 13.41 11.18 13.63
N LYS A 67 13.80 10.12 14.34
CA LYS A 67 12.94 8.93 14.55
C LYS A 67 11.65 9.28 15.30
N GLU A 68 11.69 10.31 16.13
CA GLU A 68 10.58 10.82 16.93
C GLU A 68 9.59 11.66 16.12
N THR A 69 9.96 12.08 14.91
CA THR A 69 9.06 12.86 14.04
C THR A 69 7.98 11.93 13.48
N PRO A 70 6.68 12.19 13.73
CA PRO A 70 5.60 11.45 13.11
C PRO A 70 5.66 11.59 11.60
N LYS A 71 5.67 10.45 10.90
CA LYS A 71 5.81 10.36 9.45
C LYS A 71 4.64 9.57 8.88
N PHE A 72 4.12 10.00 7.74
CA PHE A 72 3.18 9.25 6.92
C PHE A 72 3.63 9.30 5.47
N ALA A 73 3.81 8.15 4.84
CA ALA A 73 4.30 8.03 3.47
C ALA A 73 3.42 7.07 2.66
N VAL A 74 3.03 7.50 1.47
CA VAL A 74 2.39 6.66 0.46
C VAL A 74 3.25 6.74 -0.80
N LEU A 75 3.83 5.61 -1.19
CA LEU A 75 4.67 5.46 -2.37
C LEU A 75 3.97 4.49 -3.32
N HIS A 76 3.49 4.99 -4.45
CA HIS A 76 2.84 4.17 -5.48
C HIS A 76 3.85 3.93 -6.62
N HIS A 77 3.98 2.66 -7.02
CA HIS A 77 4.96 2.19 -8.01
C HIS A 77 4.25 1.48 -9.17
N SER A 78 4.13 2.17 -10.29
CA SER A 78 3.37 1.77 -11.49
C SER A 78 4.27 1.26 -12.60
N ALA A 79 5.48 1.82 -12.78
CA ALA A 79 6.25 1.63 -14.02
C ALA A 79 6.66 0.17 -14.32
N LEU A 80 6.80 -0.66 -13.29
CA LEU A 80 7.19 -2.07 -13.43
C LEU A 80 6.02 -3.05 -13.31
N SER A 81 4.84 -2.60 -12.89
CA SER A 81 3.70 -3.47 -12.54
C SER A 81 2.46 -3.24 -13.40
N HIS A 82 2.32 -2.06 -14.00
CA HIS A 82 1.08 -1.65 -14.65
C HIS A 82 0.79 -2.48 -15.92
N ASP A 83 1.71 -2.53 -16.88
CA ASP A 83 1.42 -3.12 -18.21
C ASP A 83 1.90 -4.57 -18.39
N ASP A 84 2.91 -5.01 -17.64
CA ASP A 84 3.55 -6.32 -17.81
C ASP A 84 3.79 -7.00 -16.46
N ILE A 85 3.10 -8.13 -16.26
CA ILE A 85 3.21 -8.93 -15.04
C ILE A 85 4.63 -9.47 -14.78
N THR A 86 5.45 -9.61 -15.83
CA THR A 86 6.79 -10.21 -15.73
C THR A 86 7.84 -9.22 -15.22
N LEU A 87 7.60 -7.91 -15.38
CA LEU A 87 8.55 -6.87 -14.98
C LEU A 87 8.61 -6.66 -13.46
N VAL A 88 7.57 -7.04 -12.72
CA VAL A 88 7.56 -7.00 -11.25
C VAL A 88 8.74 -7.77 -10.65
N LYS A 89 9.16 -8.87 -11.29
CA LYS A 89 10.31 -9.66 -10.83
C LYS A 89 11.61 -8.84 -10.76
N VAL A 90 11.76 -7.81 -11.60
CA VAL A 90 12.96 -6.95 -11.61
C VAL A 90 13.07 -6.11 -10.34
N ALA A 91 11.96 -5.85 -9.65
CA ALA A 91 11.92 -5.08 -8.41
C ALA A 91 12.21 -5.90 -7.15
N ASP A 92 12.18 -7.24 -7.22
CA ASP A 92 12.10 -8.11 -6.04
C ASP A 92 13.30 -7.97 -5.11
N ASP A 93 14.52 -8.16 -5.64
CA ASP A 93 15.76 -8.04 -4.86
C ASP A 93 15.95 -6.61 -4.29
N ASP A 94 15.63 -5.59 -5.08
CA ASP A 94 15.79 -4.19 -4.68
C ASP A 94 14.78 -3.79 -3.59
N LEU A 95 13.54 -4.27 -3.69
CA LEU A 95 12.50 -4.04 -2.69
C LEU A 95 12.83 -4.76 -1.38
N LYS A 96 13.35 -5.99 -1.48
CA LYS A 96 13.85 -6.74 -0.32
C LYS A 96 14.97 -5.98 0.38
N THR A 97 16.01 -5.59 -0.36
CA THR A 97 17.15 -4.83 0.20
C THR A 97 16.68 -3.51 0.82
N HIS A 98 15.74 -2.81 0.19
CA HIS A 98 15.17 -1.58 0.75
C HIS A 98 14.56 -1.80 2.15
N PHE A 99 13.77 -2.86 2.34
CA PHE A 99 13.19 -3.16 3.65
C PHE A 99 14.21 -3.70 4.65
N GLU A 100 15.17 -4.52 4.23
CA GLU A 100 16.28 -4.99 5.08
C GLU A 100 17.07 -3.80 5.64
N GLU A 101 17.46 -2.84 4.79
CA GLU A 101 18.20 -1.66 5.23
C GLU A 101 17.39 -0.77 6.19
N LEU A 102 16.09 -0.57 5.94
CA LEU A 102 15.22 0.17 6.85
C LEU A 102 15.03 -0.54 8.20
N PHE A 103 14.92 -1.87 8.18
CA PHE A 103 14.79 -2.69 9.37
C PHE A 103 16.07 -2.69 10.20
N GLU A 104 17.23 -2.99 9.59
CA GLU A 104 18.53 -3.03 10.26
C GLU A 104 18.98 -1.66 10.77
N GLY A 105 18.60 -0.57 10.09
CA GLY A 105 18.81 0.81 10.56
C GLY A 105 17.90 1.23 11.73
N GLY A 106 16.94 0.37 12.11
CA GLY A 106 15.94 0.67 13.13
C GLY A 106 14.99 1.79 12.71
N PHE A 107 14.77 2.00 11.41
CA PHE A 107 13.79 2.98 10.90
C PHE A 107 12.36 2.43 10.93
N LEU A 108 12.21 1.12 11.17
CA LEU A 108 10.92 0.44 11.30
C LEU A 108 10.52 0.16 12.76
N ASP A 109 11.34 0.50 13.76
CA ASP A 109 11.13 0.17 15.18
C ASP A 109 9.83 0.71 15.79
N ASN A 110 9.26 1.74 15.17
CA ASN A 110 7.99 2.36 15.57
C ASN A 110 7.12 2.67 14.33
N SER A 111 7.19 1.81 13.31
CA SER A 111 6.51 2.01 12.03
C SER A 111 5.61 0.83 11.72
N VAL A 112 4.37 1.11 11.32
CA VAL A 112 3.51 0.12 10.64
C VAL A 112 3.73 0.26 9.14
N VAL A 113 4.03 -0.84 8.46
CA VAL A 113 4.31 -0.84 7.02
C VAL A 113 3.25 -1.66 6.29
N PHE A 114 2.64 -1.08 5.28
CA PHE A 114 1.75 -1.76 4.35
C PHE A 114 2.46 -1.90 3.01
N VAL A 115 2.47 -3.11 2.45
CA VAL A 115 2.99 -3.39 1.11
C VAL A 115 1.93 -4.16 0.35
N GLY A 116 1.41 -3.58 -0.72
CA GLY A 116 0.33 -4.19 -1.48
C GLY A 116 0.11 -3.52 -2.83
N ALA A 117 -0.86 -4.07 -3.57
CA ALA A 117 -1.34 -3.54 -4.85
C ALA A 117 -2.73 -2.92 -4.67
N ASP A 118 -3.06 -1.94 -5.52
CA ASP A 118 -4.40 -1.33 -5.58
C ASP A 118 -5.39 -2.23 -6.36
N HIS A 119 -4.89 -3.04 -7.28
CA HIS A 119 -5.62 -4.09 -7.99
C HIS A 119 -4.68 -5.24 -8.40
N GLY A 120 -5.24 -6.40 -8.74
CA GLY A 120 -4.45 -7.46 -9.38
C GLY A 120 -4.19 -7.19 -10.86
N HIS A 121 -3.49 -8.09 -11.57
CA HIS A 121 -3.13 -7.82 -12.96
C HIS A 121 -4.36 -7.75 -13.88
N ARG A 122 -4.66 -6.56 -14.41
CA ARG A 122 -5.86 -6.27 -15.21
C ARG A 122 -5.57 -5.96 -16.69
N PHE A 123 -4.34 -6.21 -17.12
CA PHE A 123 -3.87 -5.92 -18.47
C PHE A 123 -3.46 -7.21 -19.20
N ALA A 124 -3.10 -7.05 -20.46
CA ALA A 124 -2.67 -8.12 -21.35
C ALA A 124 -3.70 -9.26 -21.58
N ALA A 125 -3.28 -10.25 -22.36
CA ALA A 125 -4.08 -11.45 -22.67
C ALA A 125 -4.40 -12.29 -21.42
N LEU A 126 -3.67 -12.10 -20.32
CA LEU A 126 -3.90 -12.85 -19.08
C LEU A 126 -5.30 -12.59 -18.52
N ARG A 127 -5.80 -11.36 -18.58
CA ARG A 127 -7.15 -10.99 -18.10
C ARG A 127 -8.28 -11.71 -18.83
N GLU A 128 -8.06 -12.15 -20.07
CA GLU A 128 -9.06 -12.92 -20.83
C GLU A 128 -9.22 -14.35 -20.31
N THR A 129 -8.29 -14.82 -19.47
CA THR A 129 -8.35 -16.14 -18.85
C THR A 129 -9.14 -16.13 -17.54
N GLN A 130 -9.69 -17.28 -17.15
CA GLN A 130 -10.36 -17.43 -15.86
C GLN A 130 -9.43 -17.10 -14.68
N GLN A 131 -8.15 -17.50 -14.77
CA GLN A 131 -7.15 -17.16 -13.75
C GLN A 131 -6.96 -15.65 -13.65
N GLY A 132 -6.75 -14.95 -14.78
CA GLY A 132 -6.56 -13.50 -14.77
C GLY A 132 -7.75 -12.72 -14.20
N GLN A 133 -8.97 -13.19 -14.41
CA GLN A 133 -10.17 -12.59 -13.80
C GLN A 133 -10.25 -12.80 -12.28
N MET A 134 -9.67 -13.89 -11.75
CA MET A 134 -9.55 -14.06 -10.29
C MET A 134 -8.42 -13.19 -9.74
N GLU A 135 -7.26 -13.19 -10.39
CA GLU A 135 -6.10 -12.38 -9.98
C GLU A 135 -6.44 -10.89 -9.97
N GLU A 136 -7.14 -10.36 -10.99
CA GLU A 136 -7.60 -8.96 -11.06
C GLU A 136 -8.32 -8.52 -9.78
N ARG A 137 -9.07 -9.43 -9.14
CA ARG A 137 -9.91 -9.19 -7.96
C ARG A 137 -9.21 -9.39 -6.63
N LEU A 138 -8.03 -10.00 -6.63
CA LEU A 138 -7.32 -10.43 -5.43
C LEU A 138 -5.94 -9.76 -5.35
N PRO A 139 -5.87 -8.43 -5.13
CA PRO A 139 -4.60 -7.76 -4.92
C PRO A 139 -3.90 -8.29 -3.67
N PHE A 140 -2.58 -8.39 -3.74
CA PHE A 140 -1.74 -8.69 -2.59
C PHE A 140 -1.76 -7.54 -1.59
N MET A 141 -1.78 -7.86 -0.29
CA MET A 141 -1.56 -6.92 0.80
C MET A 141 -0.84 -7.62 1.95
N SER A 142 0.22 -7.01 2.44
CA SER A 142 0.90 -7.44 3.66
C SER A 142 1.05 -6.25 4.61
N VAL A 143 1.06 -6.57 5.91
CA VAL A 143 1.15 -5.58 6.98
C VAL A 143 2.22 -6.04 7.96
N PHE A 144 3.19 -5.16 8.21
CA PHE A 144 4.21 -5.32 9.23
C PHE A 144 3.85 -4.43 10.43
N LEU A 145 3.95 -5.01 11.63
CA LEU A 145 3.83 -4.31 12.91
C LEU A 145 5.18 -4.35 13.62
N PRO A 146 5.62 -3.27 14.28
CA PRO A 146 6.92 -3.24 14.94
C PRO A 146 6.95 -4.15 16.17
N GLU A 147 8.10 -4.76 16.44
CA GLU A 147 8.28 -5.68 17.57
C GLU A 147 7.97 -5.01 18.92
N SER A 148 8.39 -3.75 19.06
CA SER A 148 8.13 -2.90 20.22
C SER A 148 6.63 -2.81 20.56
N PHE A 149 5.77 -2.75 19.53
CA PHE A 149 4.33 -2.72 19.68
C PHE A 149 3.77 -4.12 19.96
N THR A 150 4.13 -5.11 19.14
CA THR A 150 3.60 -6.48 19.28
C THR A 150 4.00 -7.18 20.58
N SER A 151 5.04 -6.71 21.26
CA SER A 151 5.45 -7.16 22.60
C SER A 151 4.56 -6.64 23.74
N THR A 152 3.68 -5.66 23.48
CA THR A 152 2.70 -5.18 24.47
C THR A 152 1.45 -6.06 24.45
N ALA A 153 0.68 -6.09 25.54
CA ALA A 153 -0.58 -6.86 25.59
C ALA A 153 -1.58 -6.42 24.50
N LYS A 154 -1.74 -5.10 24.29
CA LYS A 154 -2.62 -4.57 23.23
C LYS A 154 -2.08 -4.91 21.84
N GLY A 155 -0.79 -4.74 21.59
CA GLY A 155 -0.21 -5.04 20.28
C GLY A 155 -0.24 -6.53 19.95
N GLN A 156 -0.06 -7.42 20.94
CA GLN A 156 -0.23 -8.86 20.75
C GLN A 156 -1.68 -9.19 20.35
N LYS A 157 -2.67 -8.53 20.95
CA LYS A 157 -4.08 -8.70 20.58
C LYS A 157 -4.37 -8.20 19.16
N VAL A 158 -3.84 -7.03 18.79
CA VAL A 158 -3.94 -6.50 17.41
C VAL A 158 -3.33 -7.48 16.41
N TYR A 159 -2.14 -8.03 16.70
CA TYR A 159 -1.47 -8.99 15.83
C TYR A 159 -2.29 -10.28 15.64
N GLN A 160 -2.92 -10.78 16.71
CA GLN A 160 -3.82 -11.94 16.62
C GLN A 160 -5.04 -11.65 15.75
N ASN A 161 -5.66 -10.49 15.92
CA ASN A 161 -6.80 -10.06 15.10
C ASN A 161 -6.40 -9.92 13.63
N LEU A 162 -5.26 -9.27 13.35
CA LEU A 162 -4.73 -9.12 11.99
C LEU A 162 -4.50 -10.48 11.32
N LYS A 163 -3.94 -11.45 12.05
CA LYS A 163 -3.79 -12.84 11.55
C LYS A 163 -5.13 -13.52 11.28
N ALA A 164 -6.09 -13.40 12.18
CA ALA A 164 -7.41 -13.98 11.99
C ALA A 164 -8.17 -13.34 10.81
N ASN A 165 -7.97 -12.04 10.60
CA ASN A 165 -8.60 -11.26 9.53
C ASN A 165 -7.97 -11.51 8.15
N ALA A 166 -6.79 -12.14 8.07
CA ALA A 166 -6.19 -12.53 6.79
C ALA A 166 -7.09 -13.50 5.99
N ASP A 167 -7.94 -14.27 6.68
CA ASP A 167 -8.93 -15.18 6.09
C ASP A 167 -10.35 -14.57 6.09
N ARG A 168 -10.48 -13.24 6.03
CA ARG A 168 -11.78 -12.53 6.02
C ARG A 168 -11.92 -11.65 4.79
N LEU A 169 -13.17 -11.43 4.36
CA LEU A 169 -13.46 -10.49 3.28
C LEU A 169 -13.18 -9.05 3.73
N THR A 170 -12.22 -8.42 3.06
CA THR A 170 -11.80 -7.04 3.32
C THR A 170 -11.82 -6.19 2.05
N SER A 171 -11.69 -4.88 2.22
CA SER A 171 -11.73 -3.86 1.18
C SER A 171 -10.81 -2.69 1.54
N PRO A 172 -10.49 -1.79 0.59
CA PRO A 172 -9.73 -0.58 0.90
C PRO A 172 -10.34 0.31 2.00
N PHE A 173 -11.65 0.23 2.24
CA PHE A 173 -12.31 0.95 3.35
C PHE A 173 -11.88 0.43 4.72
N ASP A 174 -11.53 -0.85 4.81
CA ASP A 174 -11.03 -1.47 6.04
C ASP A 174 -9.60 -0.99 6.35
N ILE A 175 -8.79 -0.77 5.31
CA ILE A 175 -7.45 -0.18 5.43
C ILE A 175 -7.56 1.26 5.95
N HIS A 176 -8.53 2.04 5.46
CA HIS A 176 -8.81 3.38 5.97
C HIS A 176 -9.13 3.36 7.48
N GLU A 177 -10.04 2.51 7.92
CA GLU A 177 -10.36 2.37 9.36
C GLU A 177 -9.16 1.88 10.17
N THR A 178 -8.31 1.04 9.58
CA THR A 178 -7.07 0.59 10.23
C THR A 178 -6.11 1.77 10.43
N PHE A 179 -5.99 2.68 9.46
CA PHE A 179 -5.21 3.92 9.63
C PHE A 179 -5.77 4.80 10.74
N MET A 180 -7.10 4.87 10.89
CA MET A 180 -7.71 5.59 12.00
C MET A 180 -7.37 4.94 13.36
N ASP A 181 -7.40 3.62 13.44
CA ASP A 181 -6.98 2.86 14.63
C ASP A 181 -5.47 2.99 14.92
N ILE A 182 -4.61 3.21 13.91
CA ILE A 182 -3.18 3.52 14.12
C ILE A 182 -3.01 4.86 14.82
N LEU A 183 -3.82 5.86 14.45
CA LEU A 183 -3.78 7.19 15.08
C LEU A 183 -4.33 7.16 16.52
N SER A 184 -5.36 6.35 16.76
CA SER A 184 -5.99 6.20 18.07
C SER A 184 -6.51 4.78 18.27
N LEU A 185 -5.67 3.95 18.88
CA LEU A 185 -6.01 2.54 19.09
C LEU A 185 -7.16 2.41 20.12
N PRO A 186 -8.26 1.71 19.78
CA PRO A 186 -9.37 1.53 20.70
C PRO A 186 -8.99 0.64 21.89
N ASP A 187 -9.74 0.78 22.98
CA ASP A 187 -9.60 -0.09 24.16
C ASP A 187 -10.21 -1.47 23.93
N ASP A 188 -11.33 -1.53 23.21
CA ASP A 188 -11.99 -2.78 22.85
C ASP A 188 -11.38 -3.35 21.56
N LEU A 189 -10.66 -4.46 21.71
CA LEU A 189 -10.05 -5.22 20.63
C LEU A 189 -10.65 -6.62 20.50
N ASP A 190 -11.67 -6.96 21.28
CA ASP A 190 -12.24 -8.30 21.37
C ASP A 190 -13.60 -8.41 20.68
N THR A 191 -14.38 -7.32 20.68
CA THR A 191 -15.71 -7.32 20.09
C THR A 191 -15.65 -7.37 18.56
N VAL A 192 -16.42 -8.31 17.99
CA VAL A 192 -16.62 -8.39 16.54
C VAL A 192 -17.29 -7.11 16.03
N GLN A 193 -16.68 -6.50 15.02
CA GLN A 193 -17.16 -5.24 14.47
C GLN A 193 -18.51 -5.39 13.76
N SER A 194 -19.32 -4.33 13.77
CA SER A 194 -20.62 -4.32 13.11
C SER A 194 -20.48 -4.18 11.60
N ALA A 195 -20.94 -5.18 10.84
CA ALA A 195 -21.01 -5.13 9.38
C ALA A 195 -22.05 -4.14 8.82
N ALA A 196 -22.72 -3.37 9.68
CA ALA A 196 -23.50 -2.20 9.26
C ALA A 196 -22.59 -1.03 8.82
N ASN A 197 -21.33 -1.01 9.28
CA ASN A 197 -20.33 -0.06 8.84
C ASN A 197 -19.63 -0.58 7.58
N ARG A 198 -19.38 0.31 6.62
CA ARG A 198 -18.70 -0.03 5.38
C ARG A 198 -17.25 -0.47 5.60
N GLY A 199 -16.51 0.28 6.42
CA GLY A 199 -15.14 -0.04 6.81
C GLY A 199 -15.11 -0.69 8.20
N LEU A 200 -14.24 -1.69 8.35
CA LEU A 200 -13.94 -2.40 9.58
C LEU A 200 -12.43 -2.50 9.71
N SER A 201 -11.85 -1.98 10.79
CA SER A 201 -10.40 -2.00 11.00
C SER A 201 -9.86 -3.43 11.04
N LEU A 202 -8.71 -3.66 10.40
CA LEU A 202 -8.01 -4.95 10.41
C LEU A 202 -7.43 -5.29 11.79
N PHE A 203 -7.36 -4.33 12.71
CA PHE A 203 -6.85 -4.52 14.08
C PHE A 203 -7.89 -5.08 15.06
N ARG A 204 -9.14 -5.19 14.62
CA ARG A 204 -10.27 -5.72 15.39
C ARG A 204 -10.96 -6.84 14.63
N PRO A 205 -11.67 -7.78 15.28
CA PRO A 205 -12.24 -8.93 14.58
C PRO A 205 -13.27 -8.50 13.52
N ILE A 206 -13.11 -9.03 12.31
CA ILE A 206 -14.06 -8.87 11.20
C ILE A 206 -15.01 -10.08 11.17
N PRO A 207 -16.33 -9.88 11.00
CA PRO A 207 -17.29 -10.98 10.93
C PRO A 207 -16.93 -12.03 9.86
N GLU A 208 -17.02 -13.31 10.21
CA GLU A 208 -16.79 -14.44 9.28
C GLU A 208 -17.74 -14.43 8.09
N ALA A 209 -19.02 -14.13 8.34
CA ALA A 209 -20.07 -14.12 7.32
C ALA A 209 -20.28 -12.71 6.70
N ARG A 210 -19.23 -11.88 6.64
CA ARG A 210 -19.33 -10.56 5.98
C ARG A 210 -19.52 -10.74 4.48
N THR A 211 -20.53 -10.08 3.94
CA THR A 211 -20.87 -10.11 2.50
C THR A 211 -20.20 -8.97 1.74
N CYS A 212 -20.08 -9.12 0.42
CA CYS A 212 -19.57 -8.06 -0.47
C CYS A 212 -20.38 -6.76 -0.37
N ASP A 213 -21.70 -6.85 -0.30
CA ASP A 213 -22.58 -5.69 -0.15
C ASP A 213 -22.25 -4.90 1.13
N GLN A 214 -22.01 -5.61 2.25
CA GLN A 214 -21.58 -5.00 3.52
C GLN A 214 -20.18 -4.37 3.43
N ALA A 215 -19.28 -4.96 2.63
CA ALA A 215 -17.96 -4.38 2.33
C ALA A 215 -18.02 -3.25 1.28
N GLY A 216 -19.19 -2.99 0.68
CA GLY A 216 -19.36 -2.03 -0.40
C GLY A 216 -18.63 -2.43 -1.69
N ILE A 217 -18.47 -3.74 -1.92
CA ILE A 217 -17.92 -4.34 -3.13
C ILE A 217 -19.09 -4.63 -4.08
N GLU A 218 -19.03 -4.09 -5.30
CA GLU A 218 -20.09 -4.31 -6.29
C GLU A 218 -20.17 -5.77 -6.73
N ALA A 219 -21.36 -6.23 -7.08
CA ALA A 219 -21.64 -7.63 -7.43
C ALA A 219 -20.74 -8.17 -8.56
N HIS A 220 -20.25 -7.34 -9.48
CA HIS A 220 -19.38 -7.79 -10.57
C HIS A 220 -17.93 -8.09 -10.13
N TRP A 221 -17.52 -7.58 -8.97
CA TRP A 221 -16.24 -7.84 -8.31
C TRP A 221 -16.34 -8.92 -7.22
N CYS A 222 -17.56 -9.29 -6.83
CA CYS A 222 -17.82 -10.32 -5.82
C CYS A 222 -17.96 -11.70 -6.49
N THR A 223 -17.19 -12.69 -6.04
CA THR A 223 -17.23 -14.07 -6.54
C THR A 223 -17.51 -15.06 -5.44
#